data_AF-A0A450T3E3-F1
#
_entry.id   AF-A0A450T3E3-F1
#
_cell.length_a   1.000
_cell.length_b   1.000
_cell.length_c   1.000
_cell.angle_alpha   90.00
_cell.angle_beta   90.00
_cell.angle_gamma   90.00
#
_symmetry.space_group_name_H-M   'P 1'
#
loop_
_entity.id
_entity.type
_entity.pdbx_description
1 polymer ?
#
loop_
_entity_poly.entity_id
_entity_poly.type
_entity_poly.pdbx_seq_one_letter_code
_entity_poly.pdbx_strand_id
1 'polypeptide(L)'
;EFNAPGIGSLKEKFDYLKMDEDERRRFDKHMDYMRSEWGMIASARQEGREEGRQEGREEGRQKVREIAATLKQKGWSSEQIAEVTGIPPAELGD
;
A
#
# COMPACT_ATOMS: atom_id res chain seq x y z
N GLU A 1 -13.19 -2.23 40.28
CA GLU A 1 -13.46 -1.72 38.93
C GLU A 1 -13.70 -2.90 37.99
N PHE A 2 -14.73 -2.86 37.15
CA PHE A 2 -15.14 -3.98 36.30
C PHE A 2 -14.45 -3.84 34.93
N ASN A 3 -13.33 -4.54 34.72
CA ASN A 3 -12.54 -4.51 33.47
C ASN A 3 -12.83 -5.77 32.63
N ALA A 4 -14.05 -5.89 32.13
CA ALA A 4 -14.41 -6.94 31.19
C ALA A 4 -14.26 -6.46 29.73
N PRO A 5 -13.75 -7.30 28.80
CA PRO A 5 -13.75 -6.99 27.37
C PRO A 5 -15.17 -6.64 26.91
N GLY A 6 -15.35 -5.47 26.28
CA GLY A 6 -16.65 -4.99 25.78
C GLY A 6 -17.39 -4.01 26.69
N ILE A 7 -16.91 -3.71 27.91
CA ILE A 7 -17.57 -2.71 28.76
C ILE A 7 -17.46 -1.28 28.20
N GLY A 8 -16.38 -0.99 27.46
CA GLY A 8 -16.20 0.30 26.78
C GLY A 8 -17.22 0.53 25.65
N SER A 9 -17.48 -0.49 24.82
CA SER A 9 -18.45 -0.39 23.73
C SER A 9 -19.90 -0.33 24.23
N LEU A 10 -20.19 -0.91 25.40
CA LEU A 10 -21.48 -0.76 26.08
C LEU A 10 -21.67 0.66 26.64
N LYS A 11 -20.61 1.27 27.17
CA LYS A 11 -20.65 2.65 27.68
C LYS A 11 -20.92 3.65 26.55
N GLU A 12 -20.21 3.55 25.43
CA GLU A 12 -20.43 4.43 24.26
C GLU A 12 -21.86 4.32 23.72
N LYS A 13 -22.39 3.09 23.60
CA LYS A 13 -23.79 2.86 23.20
C LYS A 13 -24.78 3.47 24.20
N PHE A 14 -24.52 3.32 25.49
CA PHE A 14 -25.39 3.86 26.54
C PHE A 14 -25.37 5.40 26.56
N ASP A 15 -24.19 6.00 26.36
CA ASP A 15 -24.06 7.45 26.28
C ASP A 15 -24.77 8.01 25.03
N TYR A 16 -24.70 7.32 23.87
CA TYR A 16 -25.50 7.67 22.69
C TYR A 16 -27.01 7.57 22.95
N LEU A 17 -27.46 6.56 23.70
CA LEU A 17 -28.88 6.43 24.07
C LEU A 17 -29.37 7.52 25.03
N LYS A 18 -28.47 8.17 25.77
CA LYS A 18 -28.82 9.31 26.64
C LYS A 18 -28.87 10.65 25.91
N MET A 19 -28.25 10.75 24.74
CA MET A 19 -28.29 11.96 23.93
C MET A 19 -29.71 12.26 23.46
N ASP A 20 -30.05 13.55 23.41
CA ASP A 20 -31.26 14.00 22.74
C ASP A 20 -31.14 13.92 21.21
N GLU A 21 -32.22 14.24 20.50
CA GLU A 21 -32.27 14.11 19.04
C GLU A 21 -31.30 15.06 18.32
N ASP A 22 -31.10 16.27 18.84
CA ASP A 22 -30.17 17.26 18.28
C ASP A 22 -28.71 16.85 18.50
N GLU A 23 -28.41 16.34 19.69
CA GLU A 23 -27.10 15.79 20.04
C GLU A 23 -26.75 14.57 19.19
N ARG A 24 -27.68 13.62 19.02
CA ARG A 24 -27.47 12.46 18.14
C ARG A 24 -27.22 12.86 16.70
N ARG A 25 -28.03 13.79 16.15
CA ARG A 25 -27.80 14.32 14.79
C ARG A 25 -26.40 14.89 14.60
N ARG A 26 -25.91 15.68 15.57
CA ARG A 26 -24.56 16.25 15.52
C ARG A 26 -23.49 15.17 15.62
N PHE A 27 -23.67 14.19 16.50
CA PHE A 27 -22.75 13.07 16.67
C PHE A 27 -22.66 12.23 15.39
N ASP A 28 -23.80 11.83 14.81
CA ASP A 28 -23.84 11.00 13.61
C ASP A 28 -23.19 11.73 12.42
N LYS A 29 -23.49 13.03 12.25
CA LYS A 29 -22.85 13.85 11.22
C LYS A 29 -21.32 13.92 11.40
N HIS A 30 -20.85 14.04 12.63
CA HIS A 30 -19.42 14.01 12.93
C HIS A 30 -18.80 12.64 12.62
N MET A 31 -19.46 11.55 13.01
CA MET A 31 -18.99 10.19 12.76
C MET A 31 -18.93 9.86 11.27
N ASP A 32 -19.91 10.30 10.50
CA ASP A 32 -19.92 10.13 9.04
C ASP A 32 -18.79 10.93 8.37
N TYR A 33 -18.57 12.18 8.80
CA TYR A 33 -17.43 12.98 8.34
C TYR A 33 -16.10 12.27 8.64
N MET A 34 -15.90 11.83 9.88
CA MET A 34 -14.69 11.10 10.27
C MET A 34 -14.52 9.82 9.45
N ARG A 35 -15.57 9.01 9.28
CA ARG A 35 -15.50 7.77 8.50
C ARG A 35 -15.10 8.04 7.05
N SER A 36 -15.61 9.11 6.46
CA SER A 36 -15.23 9.55 5.12
C SER A 36 -13.74 9.91 5.04
N GLU A 37 -13.25 10.74 5.96
CA GLU A 37 -11.83 11.13 6.03
C GLU A 37 -10.92 9.90 6.22
N TRP A 38 -11.28 8.99 7.13
CA TRP A 38 -10.56 7.74 7.34
C TRP A 38 -10.56 6.87 6.08
N GLY A 39 -11.68 6.81 5.35
CA GLY A 39 -11.78 6.10 4.07
C GLY A 39 -10.85 6.68 3.02
N MET A 40 -10.80 8.01 2.87
CA MET A 40 -9.92 8.70 1.94
C MET A 40 -8.44 8.41 2.26
N ILE A 41 -8.04 8.54 3.53
CA ILE A 41 -6.66 8.25 3.95
C ILE A 41 -6.29 6.78 3.74
N ALA A 42 -7.22 5.86 4.01
CA ALA A 42 -7.00 4.44 3.80
C ALA A 42 -6.79 4.12 2.30
N SER A 43 -7.62 4.68 1.42
CA SER A 43 -7.49 4.54 -0.04
C SER A 43 -6.16 5.07 -0.53
N ALA A 44 -5.81 6.32 -0.18
CA ALA A 44 -4.56 6.94 -0.59
C ALA A 44 -3.32 6.14 -0.15
N ARG A 45 -3.35 5.56 1.06
CA ARG A 45 -2.27 4.68 1.55
C ARG A 45 -2.21 3.33 0.85
N GLN A 46 -3.33 2.82 0.35
CA GLN A 46 -3.36 1.59 -0.43
C GLN A 46 -2.82 1.85 -1.83
N GLU A 47 -3.35 2.87 -2.51
CA GLU A 47 -2.92 3.32 -3.83
C GLU A 47 -1.42 3.61 -3.86
N GLY A 48 -0.92 4.46 -2.96
CA GLY A 48 0.51 4.78 -2.93
C GLY A 48 1.43 3.58 -2.65
N ARG A 49 0.95 2.56 -1.94
CA ARG A 49 1.72 1.30 -1.77
C ARG A 49 1.68 0.41 -3.00
N GLU A 50 0.58 0.44 -3.74
CA GLU A 50 0.43 -0.32 -4.97
C GLU A 50 1.26 0.31 -6.08
N GLU A 51 1.11 1.61 -6.31
CA GLU A 51 1.91 2.40 -7.26
C GLU A 51 3.41 2.25 -6.97
N GLY A 52 3.84 2.52 -5.73
CA GLY A 52 5.27 2.38 -5.37
C GLY A 52 5.82 0.97 -5.55
N ARG A 53 5.01 -0.09 -5.42
CA ARG A 53 5.44 -1.46 -5.76
C ARG A 53 5.50 -1.70 -7.26
N GLN A 54 4.60 -1.12 -8.05
CA GLN A 54 4.62 -1.25 -9.50
C GLN A 54 5.82 -0.52 -10.08
N GLU A 55 5.99 0.76 -9.72
CA GLU A 55 7.13 1.59 -10.11
C GLU A 55 8.46 0.94 -9.72
N GLY A 56 8.63 0.52 -8.47
CA GLY A 56 9.88 -0.11 -8.03
C GLY A 56 10.22 -1.41 -8.77
N ARG A 57 9.20 -2.17 -9.23
CA ARG A 57 9.43 -3.35 -10.08
C ARG A 57 9.80 -2.96 -11.51
N GLU A 58 9.19 -1.92 -12.06
CA GLU A 58 9.51 -1.42 -13.39
C GLU A 58 10.91 -0.83 -13.45
N GLU A 59 11.25 0.05 -12.52
CA GLU A 59 12.59 0.62 -12.37
C GLU A 59 13.63 -0.48 -12.16
N GLY A 60 13.34 -1.46 -11.30
CA GLY A 60 14.23 -2.62 -11.10
C GLY A 60 14.47 -3.39 -12.38
N ARG A 61 13.42 -3.73 -13.14
CA ARG A 61 13.56 -4.43 -14.43
C ARG A 61 14.34 -3.60 -15.45
N GLN A 62 14.06 -2.30 -15.54
CA GLN A 62 14.79 -1.40 -16.42
C GLN A 62 16.27 -1.36 -16.03
N LYS A 63 16.57 -1.27 -14.73
CA LYS A 63 17.96 -1.18 -14.26
C LYS A 63 18.75 -2.45 -14.57
N VAL A 64 18.16 -3.61 -14.40
CA VAL A 64 18.79 -4.89 -14.76
C VAL A 64 19.07 -4.95 -16.27
N ARG A 65 18.16 -4.45 -17.11
CA ARG A 65 18.39 -4.36 -18.57
C ARG A 65 19.51 -3.39 -18.94
N GLU A 66 19.60 -2.23 -18.30
CA GLU A 66 20.71 -1.29 -18.49
C GLU A 66 22.07 -1.92 -18.13
N ILE A 67 22.12 -2.66 -17.02
CA ILE A 67 23.31 -3.39 -16.58
C ILE A 67 23.68 -4.46 -17.62
N ALA A 68 22.71 -5.26 -18.08
CA ALA A 68 22.93 -6.27 -19.10
C ALA A 68 23.50 -5.67 -20.39
N ALA A 69 22.95 -4.56 -20.87
CA ALA A 69 23.47 -3.84 -22.04
C ALA A 69 24.91 -3.35 -21.84
N THR A 70 25.23 -2.84 -20.64
CA THR A 70 26.58 -2.39 -20.30
C THR A 70 27.59 -3.55 -20.27
N LEU A 71 27.19 -4.71 -19.73
CA LEU A 71 28.04 -5.91 -19.71
C LEU A 71 28.30 -6.44 -21.12
N LYS A 72 27.27 -6.42 -21.97
CA LYS A 72 27.39 -6.80 -23.38
C LYS A 72 28.37 -5.89 -24.13
N GLN A 73 28.29 -4.56 -23.92
CA GLN A 73 29.26 -3.61 -24.48
C GLN A 73 30.69 -3.85 -24.00
N LYS A 74 30.87 -4.41 -22.80
CA LYS A 74 32.18 -4.83 -22.27
C LYS A 74 32.66 -6.19 -22.81
N GLY A 75 31.90 -6.82 -23.70
CA GLY A 75 32.27 -8.06 -24.38
C GLY A 75 31.93 -9.34 -23.61
N TRP A 76 31.05 -9.27 -22.60
CA TRP A 76 30.58 -10.46 -21.90
C TRP A 76 29.66 -11.29 -22.78
N SER A 77 29.71 -12.63 -22.63
CA SER A 77 28.79 -13.52 -23.35
C SER A 77 27.38 -13.45 -22.76
N SER A 78 26.38 -13.81 -23.56
CA SER A 78 24.98 -13.84 -23.12
C SER A 78 24.76 -14.79 -21.94
N GLU A 79 25.52 -15.88 -21.84
CA GLU A 79 25.48 -16.81 -20.71
C GLU A 79 25.99 -16.16 -19.42
N GLN A 80 27.12 -15.43 -19.48
CA GLN A 80 27.68 -14.73 -18.31
C GLN A 80 26.75 -13.60 -17.84
N ILE A 81 26.12 -12.89 -18.78
CA ILE A 81 25.16 -11.84 -18.46
C ILE A 81 23.92 -12.44 -17.81
N ALA A 82 23.41 -13.56 -18.33
CA ALA A 82 22.26 -14.24 -17.77
C ALA A 82 22.53 -14.74 -16.34
N GLU A 83 23.73 -15.25 -16.06
CA GLU A 83 24.15 -15.67 -14.73
C GLU A 83 24.10 -14.52 -13.71
N VAL A 84 24.57 -13.33 -14.09
CA VAL A 84 24.63 -12.17 -13.18
C VAL A 84 23.30 -11.45 -13.04
N THR A 85 22.56 -11.29 -14.15
CA THR A 85 21.36 -10.45 -14.21
C THR A 85 20.07 -11.23 -14.00
N GLY A 86 20.11 -12.55 -14.13
CA GLY A 86 18.93 -13.41 -14.13
C GLY A 86 18.04 -13.27 -15.37
N ILE A 87 18.44 -12.46 -16.36
CA ILE A 87 17.72 -12.34 -17.63
C ILE A 87 18.06 -13.56 -18.50
N PRO A 88 17.07 -14.28 -19.06
CA PRO A 88 17.33 -15.39 -19.96
C PRO A 88 18.17 -14.96 -21.17
N PRO A 89 19.15 -15.75 -21.63
CA PRO A 89 19.96 -15.40 -22.80
C PRO A 89 19.13 -15.05 -24.05
N ALA A 90 17.99 -15.72 -24.23
CA ALA A 90 17.05 -15.46 -25.33
C ALA A 90 16.43 -14.05 -25.32
N GLU A 91 16.39 -13.38 -24.17
CA GLU A 91 15.86 -12.02 -24.02
C GLU A 91 16.94 -10.93 -24.18
N LEU A 92 18.23 -11.30 -24.27
CA LEU A 92 19.35 -10.37 -24.33
C LEU A 92 19.67 -9.86 -25.75
N GLY A 93 19.02 -10.42 -26.78
CA GLY A 93 19.27 -10.13 -28.19
C GLY A 93 20.69 -10.48 -28.64
N ASP A 94 20.90 -10.59 -29.95
CA ASP A 94 22.23 -10.85 -30.54
C ASP A 94 23.19 -9.66 -30.35
#